data_AF-A0A966C2L4-F1
#
_entry.id   AF-A0A966C2L4-F1
#
_cell.length_a   1.000
_cell.length_b   1.000
_cell.length_c   1.000
_cell.angle_alpha   90.00
_cell.angle_beta   90.00
_cell.angle_gamma   90.00
#
_symmetry.space_group_name_H-M   'P 1'
#
loop_
_entity.id
_entity.type
_entity.pdbx_description
1 polymer ?
#
loop_
_entity_poly.entity_id
_entity_poly.type
_entity_poly.pdbx_seq_one_letter_code
_entity_poly.pdbx_strand_id
1 'polypeptide(L)'
;MIYHRRSVLGFGAAAGLLALPGCSSLPGMSLTEAVKRLLTVSSQNAFAQLLQPNGFFDSQVARLSVPDSLGGSRVTNIASALLRSKPIQDRLLRQVNRAAENGAELAAPIVAETIRNMSISDALAIVNGGPRAATSLLQGQLGNTLVERMLPGVGSGLRLFDNEIINLVLSQATNIDFASISRDVTNKVNDAIYRSIGAQEESIRANPRATNDPLLIAVLGAGRAF
;
A
#
# COMPACT_ATOMS: atom_id res chain seq x y z
N MET A 1 15.65 27.05 95.19
CA MET A 1 16.32 25.72 95.13
C MET A 1 15.78 24.99 93.91
N ILE A 2 16.61 24.82 92.87
CA ILE A 2 17.19 23.52 92.42
C ILE A 2 16.23 22.83 91.44
N TYR A 3 16.35 22.95 90.11
CA TYR A 3 17.11 22.15 89.09
C TYR A 3 16.09 21.96 87.91
N HIS A 4 16.37 21.75 86.63
CA HIS A 4 17.57 21.62 85.81
C HIS A 4 17.17 21.80 84.32
N ARG A 5 18.13 22.25 83.51
CA ARG A 5 18.12 22.23 82.03
C ARG A 5 18.00 20.79 81.50
N ARG A 6 17.27 20.60 80.38
CA ARG A 6 17.63 19.62 79.35
C ARG A 6 17.41 20.21 77.96
N SER A 7 18.31 19.80 77.10
CA SER A 7 18.72 20.37 75.82
C SER A 7 18.46 19.37 74.69
N VAL A 8 18.70 19.83 73.45
CA VAL A 8 19.19 19.07 72.27
C VAL A 8 18.14 18.50 71.29
N LEU A 9 18.12 19.18 70.12
CA LEU A 9 18.19 18.70 68.72
C LEU A 9 17.16 17.68 68.18
N GLY A 10 16.54 18.09 67.07
CA GLY A 10 15.89 17.21 66.09
C GLY A 10 15.73 17.93 64.75
N PHE A 11 16.81 17.99 63.97
CA PHE A 11 16.80 18.34 62.55
C PHE A 11 16.04 17.26 61.78
N GLY A 12 15.04 17.63 60.98
CA GLY A 12 14.21 16.68 60.24
C GLY A 12 13.71 17.26 58.93
N ALA A 13 14.63 17.56 58.01
CA ALA A 13 14.32 17.77 56.60
C ALA A 13 14.10 16.40 55.93
N ALA A 14 12.91 16.17 55.39
CA ALA A 14 12.68 15.13 54.39
C ALA A 14 11.47 15.52 53.53
N ALA A 15 11.71 16.45 52.59
CA ALA A 15 10.86 16.63 51.43
C ALA A 15 11.01 15.39 50.54
N GLY A 16 10.19 14.37 50.80
CA GLY A 16 10.06 13.21 49.94
C GLY A 16 9.33 13.61 48.66
N LEU A 17 10.10 14.03 47.65
CA LEU A 17 9.69 14.00 46.24
C LEU A 17 9.21 12.59 45.92
N LEU A 18 7.89 12.40 45.84
CA LEU A 18 7.29 11.24 45.20
C LEU A 18 7.64 11.31 43.70
N ALA A 19 8.81 10.77 43.37
CA ALA A 19 9.17 10.39 42.02
C ALA A 19 8.16 9.32 41.58
N LEU A 20 7.17 9.74 40.81
CA LEU A 20 6.32 8.85 40.03
C LEU A 20 7.27 8.04 39.13
N PRO A 21 7.31 6.70 39.22
CA PRO A 21 7.95 5.90 38.19
C PRO A 21 7.12 6.01 36.91
N GLY A 22 7.42 7.04 36.12
CA GLY A 22 7.04 7.13 34.72
C GLY A 22 7.84 6.09 33.94
N CYS A 23 7.26 4.91 33.80
CA CYS A 23 7.38 4.00 32.65
C CYS A 23 6.62 2.73 33.00
N SER A 24 5.29 2.76 32.86
CA SER A 24 4.59 1.55 32.47
C SER A 24 5.01 1.27 31.02
N SER A 25 6.07 0.50 30.84
CA SER A 25 6.25 -0.24 29.60
C SER A 25 4.97 -1.03 29.38
N LEU A 26 4.19 -0.62 28.37
CA LEU A 26 3.01 -1.35 27.92
C LEU A 26 3.38 -2.84 27.84
N PRO A 27 2.73 -3.73 28.60
CA PRO A 27 3.09 -5.13 28.62
C PRO A 27 3.02 -5.73 27.21
N GLY A 28 4.15 -6.19 26.68
CA GLY A 28 4.24 -7.20 25.63
C GLY A 28 3.70 -6.88 24.23
N MET A 29 3.51 -5.62 23.85
CA MET A 29 2.99 -5.28 22.52
C MET A 29 4.12 -5.17 21.50
N SER A 30 4.31 -6.21 20.67
CA SER A 30 5.32 -6.18 19.61
C SER A 30 4.92 -5.16 18.52
N LEU A 31 5.64 -4.04 18.45
CA LEU A 31 5.45 -3.04 17.40
C LEU A 31 5.68 -3.65 16.01
N THR A 32 6.61 -4.59 15.90
CA THR A 32 6.85 -5.35 14.67
C THR A 32 5.60 -6.12 14.23
N GLU A 33 4.95 -6.82 15.16
CA GLU A 33 3.69 -7.51 14.87
C GLU A 33 2.58 -6.53 14.50
N ALA A 34 2.53 -5.35 15.15
CA ALA A 34 1.55 -4.33 14.80
C ALA A 34 1.74 -3.80 13.37
N VAL A 35 2.99 -3.54 12.94
CA VAL A 35 3.28 -3.13 11.56
C VAL A 35 2.92 -4.23 10.56
N LYS A 36 3.30 -5.49 10.83
CA LYS A 36 2.92 -6.63 9.99
C LYS A 36 1.41 -6.81 9.92
N ARG A 37 0.72 -6.65 11.04
CA ARG A 37 -0.73 -6.74 11.12
C ARG A 37 -1.41 -5.61 10.34
N LEU A 38 -0.92 -4.39 10.47
CA LEU A 38 -1.39 -3.22 9.72
C LEU A 38 -1.27 -3.47 8.22
N LEU A 39 -0.09 -3.93 7.77
CA LEU A 39 0.16 -4.29 6.37
C LEU A 39 -0.72 -5.44 5.89
N THR A 40 -0.94 -6.44 6.74
CA THR A 40 -1.78 -7.59 6.41
C THR A 40 -3.21 -7.14 6.15
N VAL A 41 -3.80 -6.39 7.07
CA VAL A 41 -5.19 -5.91 6.94
C VAL A 41 -5.33 -4.92 5.79
N SER A 42 -4.40 -3.96 5.64
CA SER A 42 -4.46 -3.00 4.54
C SER A 42 -4.32 -3.67 3.18
N SER A 43 -3.41 -4.65 3.05
CA SER A 43 -3.23 -5.41 1.81
C SER A 43 -4.42 -6.30 1.50
N GLN A 44 -4.96 -7.01 2.49
CA GLN A 44 -6.16 -7.83 2.31
C GLN A 44 -7.35 -7.00 1.82
N ASN A 45 -7.59 -5.85 2.45
CA ASN A 45 -8.68 -4.95 2.03
C ASN A 45 -8.45 -4.40 0.62
N ALA A 46 -7.22 -4.02 0.30
CA ALA A 46 -6.86 -3.52 -1.04
C ALA A 46 -7.10 -4.59 -2.11
N PHE A 47 -6.56 -5.80 -1.93
CA PHE A 47 -6.74 -6.89 -2.90
C PHE A 47 -8.20 -7.37 -2.96
N ALA A 48 -8.93 -7.38 -1.85
CA ALA A 48 -10.35 -7.71 -1.83
C ALA A 48 -11.18 -6.77 -2.71
N GLN A 49 -10.78 -5.50 -2.83
CA GLN A 49 -11.40 -4.52 -3.74
C GLN A 49 -10.90 -4.68 -5.18
N LEU A 50 -9.58 -4.77 -5.37
CA LEU A 50 -8.94 -4.79 -6.68
C LEU A 50 -9.27 -6.04 -7.50
N LEU A 51 -9.48 -7.18 -6.84
CA LEU A 51 -9.77 -8.47 -7.47
C LEU A 51 -11.27 -8.71 -7.69
N GLN A 52 -12.14 -7.77 -7.32
CA GLN A 52 -13.54 -7.83 -7.76
C GLN A 52 -13.63 -7.67 -9.28
N PRO A 53 -14.69 -8.17 -9.92
CA PRO A 53 -14.98 -7.85 -11.31
C PRO A 53 -14.99 -6.33 -11.52
N ASN A 54 -14.15 -5.82 -12.44
CA ASN A 54 -13.94 -4.39 -12.70
C ASN A 54 -13.31 -3.60 -11.54
N GLY A 55 -12.68 -4.28 -10.56
CA GLY A 55 -12.14 -3.66 -9.34
C GLY A 55 -11.12 -2.56 -9.63
N PHE A 56 -10.28 -2.73 -10.65
CA PHE A 56 -9.41 -1.66 -11.13
C PHE A 56 -10.19 -0.57 -11.87
N PHE A 57 -11.07 -0.96 -12.79
CA PHE A 57 -11.79 -0.02 -13.66
C PHE A 57 -12.70 0.94 -12.89
N ASP A 58 -13.36 0.46 -11.84
CA ASP A 58 -14.29 1.23 -11.01
C ASP A 58 -13.60 1.97 -9.85
N SER A 59 -12.33 1.65 -9.57
CA SER A 59 -11.59 2.24 -8.46
C SER A 59 -11.09 3.65 -8.77
N GLN A 60 -11.46 4.60 -7.91
CA GLN A 60 -10.95 5.99 -8.01
C GLN A 60 -9.45 6.09 -7.72
N VAL A 61 -8.89 5.14 -6.98
CA VAL A 61 -7.47 5.16 -6.57
C VAL A 61 -6.59 4.27 -7.43
N ALA A 62 -7.15 3.25 -8.08
CA ALA A 62 -6.37 2.23 -8.79
C ALA A 62 -6.65 2.16 -10.29
N ARG A 63 -7.67 2.85 -10.80
CA ARG A 63 -7.97 2.85 -12.24
C ARG A 63 -6.76 3.25 -13.06
N LEU A 64 -6.45 2.41 -14.03
CA LEU A 64 -5.37 2.64 -14.98
C LEU A 64 -5.90 3.39 -16.19
N SER A 65 -5.11 4.35 -16.67
CA SER A 65 -5.30 4.97 -17.97
C SER A 65 -4.72 4.09 -19.08
N VAL A 66 -5.20 4.32 -20.31
CA VAL A 66 -4.64 3.70 -21.52
C VAL A 66 -3.18 4.16 -21.68
N PRO A 67 -2.20 3.24 -21.85
CA PRO A 67 -0.82 3.61 -22.11
C PRO A 67 -0.64 4.48 -23.37
N ASP A 68 0.14 5.55 -23.26
CA ASP A 68 0.50 6.39 -24.41
C ASP A 68 1.31 5.60 -25.47
N SER A 69 2.01 4.56 -25.03
CA SER A 69 2.78 3.64 -25.87
C SER A 69 1.92 2.78 -26.80
N LEU A 70 0.59 2.69 -26.59
CA LEU A 70 -0.31 1.99 -27.52
C LEU A 70 -0.44 2.68 -28.88
N GLY A 71 -0.01 3.94 -28.99
CA GLY A 71 0.15 4.58 -30.29
C GLY A 71 1.23 3.91 -31.14
N GLY A 72 2.34 3.48 -30.56
CA GLY A 72 3.53 3.12 -31.34
C GLY A 72 4.26 4.34 -31.92
N SER A 73 5.43 4.12 -32.51
CA SER A 73 6.33 5.21 -32.96
C SER A 73 5.93 5.84 -34.30
N ARG A 74 5.06 5.18 -35.08
CA ARG A 74 4.50 5.68 -36.35
C ARG A 74 3.05 5.23 -36.48
N VAL A 75 2.14 6.19 -36.35
CA VAL A 75 0.69 5.98 -36.49
C VAL A 75 0.21 6.78 -37.68
N THR A 76 -0.55 6.16 -38.57
CA THR A 76 -1.22 6.92 -39.64
C THR A 76 -2.23 7.89 -39.02
N ASN A 77 -2.53 9.01 -39.71
CA ASN A 77 -3.52 9.97 -39.23
C ASN A 77 -4.88 9.29 -38.94
N ILE A 78 -5.25 8.30 -39.77
CA ILE A 78 -6.47 7.49 -39.62
C ILE A 78 -6.43 6.61 -38.37
N ALA A 79 -5.36 5.83 -38.18
CA ALA A 79 -5.21 4.99 -36.98
C ALA A 79 -5.17 5.84 -35.70
N SER A 80 -4.55 7.02 -35.75
CA SER A 80 -4.51 7.95 -34.63
C SER A 80 -5.88 8.57 -34.32
N ALA A 81 -6.73 8.79 -35.33
CA ALA A 81 -8.10 9.24 -35.14
C ALA A 81 -8.98 8.12 -34.56
N LEU A 82 -8.80 6.89 -35.03
CA LEU A 82 -9.51 5.71 -34.53
C LEU A 82 -9.14 5.37 -33.08
N LEU A 83 -7.85 5.41 -32.71
CA LEU A 83 -7.39 5.23 -31.33
C LEU A 83 -7.92 6.31 -30.39
N ARG A 84 -8.18 7.53 -30.90
CA ARG A 84 -8.80 8.62 -30.14
C ARG A 84 -10.32 8.56 -30.10
N SER A 85 -10.94 7.67 -30.88
CA SER A 85 -12.39 7.53 -30.84
C SER A 85 -12.82 6.97 -29.48
N LYS A 86 -13.88 7.57 -28.91
CA LYS A 86 -14.42 7.18 -27.61
C LYS A 86 -14.71 5.67 -27.48
N PRO A 87 -15.33 5.00 -28.47
CA PRO A 87 -15.61 3.57 -28.38
C PRO A 87 -14.34 2.70 -28.27
N ILE A 88 -13.26 3.10 -28.96
CA ILE A 88 -11.97 2.38 -28.91
C ILE A 88 -11.27 2.66 -27.59
N GLN A 89 -11.23 3.91 -27.13
CA GLN A 89 -10.67 4.25 -25.81
C GLN A 89 -11.37 3.52 -24.68
N ASP A 90 -12.70 3.48 -24.67
CA ASP A 90 -13.48 2.79 -23.64
C ASP A 90 -13.18 1.28 -23.62
N ARG A 91 -12.93 0.67 -24.79
CA ARG A 91 -12.51 -0.74 -24.89
C ARG A 91 -11.08 -0.96 -24.41
N LEU A 92 -10.13 -0.14 -24.85
CA LEU A 92 -8.73 -0.21 -24.41
C LEU A 92 -8.63 -0.04 -22.90
N LEU A 93 -9.38 0.92 -22.35
CA LEU A 93 -9.41 1.20 -20.92
C LEU A 93 -9.90 -0.02 -20.12
N ARG A 94 -11.01 -0.65 -20.53
CA ARG A 94 -11.48 -1.89 -19.90
C ARG A 94 -10.45 -3.00 -20.00
N GLN A 95 -9.79 -3.13 -21.15
CA GLN A 95 -8.81 -4.19 -21.37
C GLN A 95 -7.56 -4.02 -20.49
N VAL A 96 -7.03 -2.80 -20.38
CA VAL A 96 -5.90 -2.48 -19.51
C VAL A 96 -6.23 -2.74 -18.05
N ASN A 97 -7.44 -2.36 -17.60
CA ASN A 97 -7.86 -2.61 -16.21
C ASN A 97 -8.13 -4.10 -15.94
N ARG A 98 -8.64 -4.87 -16.91
CA ARG A 98 -8.70 -6.34 -16.80
C ARG A 98 -7.30 -6.97 -16.77
N ALA A 99 -6.35 -6.46 -17.53
CA ALA A 99 -4.96 -6.91 -17.45
C ALA A 99 -4.34 -6.59 -16.07
N ALA A 100 -4.74 -5.48 -15.46
CA ALA A 100 -4.35 -5.13 -14.11
C ALA A 100 -4.86 -6.13 -13.06
N GLU A 101 -6.12 -6.57 -13.18
CA GLU A 101 -6.70 -7.61 -12.32
C GLU A 101 -5.87 -8.90 -12.38
N ASN A 102 -5.53 -9.38 -13.58
CA ASN A 102 -4.67 -10.55 -13.76
C ASN A 102 -3.27 -10.38 -13.14
N GLY A 103 -2.70 -9.17 -13.24
CA GLY A 103 -1.44 -8.85 -12.58
C GLY A 103 -1.57 -8.89 -11.06
N ALA A 104 -2.62 -8.27 -10.51
CA ALA A 104 -2.89 -8.23 -9.08
C ALA A 104 -3.14 -9.62 -8.48
N GLU A 105 -3.75 -10.53 -9.22
CA GLU A 105 -3.94 -11.93 -8.81
C GLU A 105 -2.61 -12.63 -8.52
N LEU A 106 -1.59 -12.38 -9.37
CA LEU A 106 -0.23 -12.89 -9.16
C LEU A 106 0.53 -12.14 -8.05
N ALA A 107 0.19 -10.87 -7.81
CA ALA A 107 0.82 -10.02 -6.81
C ALA A 107 0.41 -10.39 -5.38
N ALA A 108 -0.88 -10.68 -5.16
CA ALA A 108 -1.46 -10.90 -3.84
C ALA A 108 -0.70 -11.93 -2.96
N PRO A 109 -0.38 -13.15 -3.45
CA PRO A 109 0.37 -14.12 -2.63
C PRO A 109 1.80 -13.67 -2.32
N ILE A 110 2.45 -12.93 -3.23
CA ILE A 110 3.81 -12.43 -3.04
C ILE A 110 3.83 -11.35 -1.95
N VAL A 111 2.88 -10.42 -2.00
CA VAL A 111 2.72 -9.39 -0.95
C VAL A 111 2.47 -10.04 0.41
N ALA A 112 1.56 -11.02 0.48
CA ALA A 112 1.26 -11.72 1.72
C ALA A 112 2.46 -12.49 2.29
N GLU A 113 3.26 -13.14 1.44
CA GLU A 113 4.49 -13.82 1.84
C GLU A 113 5.55 -12.84 2.37
N THR A 114 5.75 -11.72 1.66
CA THR A 114 6.74 -10.72 2.07
C THR A 114 6.35 -10.07 3.40
N ILE A 115 5.08 -9.77 3.64
CA ILE A 115 4.62 -9.23 4.93
C ILE A 115 4.91 -10.21 6.08
N ARG A 116 4.71 -11.51 5.84
CA ARG A 116 5.00 -12.55 6.85
C ARG A 116 6.49 -12.62 7.17
N ASN A 117 7.34 -12.60 6.15
CA ASN A 117 8.78 -12.87 6.29
C ASN A 117 9.66 -11.64 6.47
N MET A 118 9.15 -10.42 6.23
CA MET A 118 9.96 -9.22 6.32
C MET A 118 10.49 -8.99 7.74
N SER A 119 11.72 -8.48 7.80
CA SER A 119 12.30 -7.91 9.00
C SER A 119 11.97 -6.42 9.08
N ILE A 120 11.71 -5.93 10.30
CA ILE A 120 11.38 -4.53 10.56
C ILE A 120 12.39 -4.03 11.59
N SER A 121 13.32 -3.19 11.14
CA SER A 121 14.41 -2.68 11.97
C SER A 121 13.95 -1.60 12.94
N ASP A 122 13.09 -0.69 12.49
CA ASP A 122 12.57 0.42 13.30
C ASP A 122 11.04 0.46 13.26
N ALA A 123 10.41 -0.50 13.95
CA ALA A 123 8.96 -0.61 13.99
C ALA A 123 8.29 0.62 14.64
N LEU A 124 8.97 1.27 15.59
CA LEU A 124 8.46 2.48 16.23
C LEU A 124 8.38 3.65 15.25
N ALA A 125 9.42 3.88 14.45
CA ALA A 125 9.39 4.91 13.41
C ALA A 125 8.30 4.65 12.36
N ILE A 126 8.03 3.38 12.01
CA ILE A 126 6.94 3.05 11.08
C ILE A 126 5.56 3.30 11.70
N VAL A 127 5.37 2.94 12.97
CA VAL A 127 4.12 3.19 13.69
C VAL A 127 3.85 4.70 13.80
N ASN A 128 4.86 5.48 14.17
CA ASN A 128 4.75 6.94 14.33
C ASN A 128 4.93 7.72 13.01
N GLY A 129 5.19 7.01 11.91
CA GLY A 129 5.46 7.60 10.61
C GLY A 129 4.21 8.19 9.95
N GLY A 130 4.40 8.67 8.72
CA GLY A 130 3.32 9.21 7.91
C GLY A 130 2.20 8.20 7.59
N PRO A 131 1.12 8.65 6.94
CA PRO A 131 -0.10 7.85 6.70
C PRO A 131 0.14 6.56 5.90
N ARG A 132 1.28 6.44 5.21
CA ARG A 132 1.66 5.30 4.36
C ARG A 132 3.04 4.75 4.67
N ALA A 133 3.52 4.95 5.90
CA ALA A 133 4.87 4.56 6.30
C ALA A 133 5.10 3.04 6.16
N ALA A 134 4.11 2.21 6.53
CA ALA A 134 4.24 0.76 6.41
C ALA A 134 4.20 0.32 4.95
N THR A 135 3.33 0.92 4.14
CA THR A 135 3.24 0.69 2.68
C THR A 135 4.55 1.05 1.99
N SER A 136 5.20 2.14 2.39
CA SER A 136 6.50 2.56 1.85
C SER A 136 7.60 1.55 2.21
N LEU A 137 7.58 1.02 3.44
CA LEU A 137 8.46 -0.08 3.83
C LEU A 137 8.23 -1.32 2.96
N LEU A 138 6.97 -1.73 2.78
CA LEU A 138 6.60 -2.88 1.94
C LEU A 138 7.09 -2.71 0.50
N GLN A 139 6.90 -1.51 -0.07
CA GLN A 139 7.39 -1.19 -1.41
C GLN A 139 8.91 -1.30 -1.52
N GLY A 140 9.65 -0.83 -0.51
CA GLY A 140 11.10 -0.98 -0.45
C GLY A 140 11.57 -2.43 -0.33
N GLN A 141 10.81 -3.28 0.37
CA GLN A 141 11.13 -4.70 0.54
C GLN A 141 10.86 -5.55 -0.71
N LEU A 142 9.81 -5.22 -1.46
CA LEU A 142 9.45 -5.94 -2.68
C LEU A 142 10.23 -5.47 -3.91
N GLY A 143 10.54 -4.17 -3.98
CA GLY A 143 11.26 -3.57 -5.10
C GLY A 143 10.69 -4.00 -6.46
N ASN A 144 11.58 -4.37 -7.39
CA ASN A 144 11.21 -4.80 -8.73
C ASN A 144 10.66 -6.23 -8.80
N THR A 145 10.83 -7.04 -7.76
CA THR A 145 10.35 -8.44 -7.75
C THR A 145 8.85 -8.49 -7.98
N LEU A 146 8.07 -7.56 -7.42
CA LEU A 146 6.62 -7.56 -7.64
C LEU A 146 6.27 -7.35 -9.12
N VAL A 147 6.94 -6.40 -9.79
CA VAL A 147 6.75 -6.11 -11.23
C VAL A 147 7.05 -7.35 -12.07
N GLU A 148 8.17 -8.02 -11.81
CA GLU A 148 8.57 -9.23 -12.56
C GLU A 148 7.54 -10.36 -12.43
N ARG A 149 6.93 -10.50 -11.25
CA ARG A 149 5.92 -11.54 -10.98
C ARG A 149 4.56 -11.23 -11.60
N MET A 150 4.20 -9.95 -11.72
CA MET A 150 2.95 -9.53 -12.36
C MET A 150 3.02 -9.53 -13.89
N LEU A 151 4.20 -9.32 -14.46
CA LEU A 151 4.40 -9.14 -15.90
C LEU A 151 3.74 -10.24 -16.77
N PRO A 152 3.82 -11.54 -16.44
CA PRO A 152 3.13 -12.57 -17.21
C PRO A 152 1.60 -12.44 -17.18
N GLY A 153 1.03 -12.11 -16.02
CA GLY A 153 -0.42 -11.94 -15.84
C GLY A 153 -0.95 -10.74 -16.60
N VAL A 154 -0.25 -9.60 -16.50
CA VAL A 154 -0.55 -8.39 -17.27
C VAL A 154 -0.42 -8.66 -18.77
N GLY A 155 0.69 -9.26 -19.21
CA GLY A 155 0.90 -9.58 -20.62
C GLY A 155 -0.19 -10.50 -21.18
N SER A 156 -0.62 -11.50 -20.41
CA SER A 156 -1.76 -12.37 -20.77
C SER A 156 -3.07 -11.58 -20.89
N GLY A 157 -3.35 -10.69 -19.94
CA GLY A 157 -4.55 -9.86 -19.97
C GLY A 157 -4.55 -8.83 -21.10
N LEU A 158 -3.38 -8.36 -21.54
CA LEU A 158 -3.25 -7.47 -22.70
C LEU A 158 -3.35 -8.21 -24.03
N ARG A 159 -2.97 -9.50 -24.13
CA ARG A 159 -3.15 -10.29 -25.38
C ARG A 159 -4.60 -10.38 -25.84
N LEU A 160 -5.54 -10.21 -24.92
CA LEU A 160 -6.98 -10.10 -25.20
C LEU A 160 -7.39 -8.79 -25.92
N PHE A 161 -6.44 -7.92 -26.30
CA PHE A 161 -6.67 -6.90 -27.34
C PHE A 161 -7.07 -7.50 -28.71
N ASP A 162 -7.02 -8.83 -28.85
CA ASP A 162 -7.39 -9.63 -30.03
C ASP A 162 -8.86 -9.56 -30.48
N ASN A 163 -9.58 -8.47 -30.21
CA ASN A 163 -10.82 -8.21 -30.94
C ASN A 163 -10.48 -7.68 -32.35
N GLU A 164 -11.26 -8.10 -33.35
CA GLU A 164 -11.00 -7.76 -34.78
C GLU A 164 -10.84 -6.26 -35.00
N ILE A 165 -11.55 -5.43 -34.23
CA ILE A 165 -11.54 -3.97 -34.35
C ILE A 165 -10.22 -3.36 -33.83
N ILE A 166 -9.72 -3.79 -32.69
CA ILE A 166 -8.45 -3.32 -32.13
C ILE A 166 -7.30 -3.87 -32.97
N ASN A 167 -7.37 -5.12 -33.42
CA ASN A 167 -6.37 -5.68 -34.34
C ASN A 167 -6.33 -4.93 -35.68
N LEU A 168 -7.48 -4.53 -36.24
CA LEU A 168 -7.53 -3.69 -37.44
C LEU A 168 -6.83 -2.34 -37.21
N VAL A 169 -7.08 -1.68 -36.07
CA VAL A 169 -6.47 -0.39 -35.74
C VAL A 169 -4.97 -0.53 -35.46
N LEU A 170 -4.55 -1.55 -34.71
CA LEU A 170 -3.15 -1.83 -34.39
C LEU A 170 -2.37 -2.33 -35.61
N SER A 171 -2.99 -3.01 -36.57
CA SER A 171 -2.34 -3.43 -37.83
C SER A 171 -1.92 -2.25 -38.72
N GLN A 172 -2.55 -1.09 -38.53
CA GLN A 172 -2.15 0.15 -39.19
C GLN A 172 -1.06 0.93 -38.45
N ALA A 173 -0.70 0.51 -37.23
CA ALA A 173 0.46 1.02 -36.51
C ALA A 173 1.66 0.11 -36.80
N THR A 174 2.76 0.70 -37.26
CA THR A 174 3.98 -0.08 -37.51
C THR A 174 4.84 -0.15 -36.24
N ASN A 175 5.43 -1.30 -35.96
CA ASN A 175 6.44 -1.50 -34.91
C ASN A 175 5.92 -1.29 -33.46
N ILE A 176 4.79 -1.92 -33.12
CA ILE A 176 4.26 -1.94 -31.75
C ILE A 176 5.18 -2.81 -30.88
N ASP A 177 5.81 -2.19 -29.89
CA ASP A 177 6.58 -2.90 -28.87
C ASP A 177 5.66 -3.36 -27.72
N PHE A 178 5.05 -4.53 -27.91
CA PHE A 178 4.16 -5.12 -26.91
C PHE A 178 4.88 -5.45 -25.59
N ALA A 179 6.19 -5.71 -25.62
CA ALA A 179 6.96 -5.97 -24.42
C ALA A 179 7.11 -4.70 -23.58
N SER A 180 7.40 -3.56 -24.23
CA SER A 180 7.43 -2.25 -23.59
C SER A 180 6.06 -1.84 -23.03
N ILE A 181 4.98 -2.03 -23.80
CA ILE A 181 3.61 -1.76 -23.33
C ILE A 181 3.27 -2.62 -22.11
N SER A 182 3.57 -3.92 -22.16
CA SER A 182 3.31 -4.83 -21.04
C SER A 182 4.06 -4.39 -19.79
N ARG A 183 5.32 -3.97 -19.93
CA ARG A 183 6.13 -3.45 -18.82
C ARG A 183 5.58 -2.13 -18.26
N ASP A 184 5.22 -1.18 -19.13
CA ASP A 184 4.60 0.09 -18.70
C ASP A 184 3.30 -0.14 -17.94
N VAL A 185 2.40 -0.97 -18.47
CA VAL A 185 1.17 -1.34 -17.78
C VAL A 185 1.50 -2.01 -16.45
N THR A 186 2.45 -2.95 -16.40
CA THR A 186 2.81 -3.65 -15.17
C THR A 186 3.34 -2.69 -14.09
N ASN A 187 4.13 -1.68 -14.47
CA ASN A 187 4.57 -0.64 -13.54
C ASN A 187 3.38 0.19 -13.03
N LYS A 188 2.44 0.55 -13.90
CA LYS A 188 1.21 1.25 -13.49
C LYS A 188 0.34 0.40 -12.56
N VAL A 189 0.25 -0.91 -12.80
CA VAL A 189 -0.42 -1.86 -11.90
C VAL A 189 0.26 -1.89 -10.55
N ASN A 190 1.59 -1.98 -10.51
CA ASN A 190 2.39 -1.94 -9.29
C ASN A 190 2.09 -0.68 -8.46
N ASP A 191 2.11 0.48 -9.10
CA ASP A 191 1.84 1.76 -8.43
C ASP A 191 0.38 1.86 -7.96
N ALA A 192 -0.57 1.33 -8.73
CA ALA A 192 -1.97 1.27 -8.33
C ALA A 192 -2.20 0.35 -7.11
N ILE A 193 -1.51 -0.79 -7.04
CA ILE A 193 -1.56 -1.69 -5.88
C ILE A 193 -1.05 -0.96 -4.64
N TYR A 194 0.14 -0.33 -4.69
CA TYR A 194 0.66 0.40 -3.53
C TYR A 194 -0.17 1.62 -3.16
N ARG A 195 -0.76 2.34 -4.13
CA ARG A 195 -1.73 3.41 -3.84
C ARG A 195 -2.95 2.88 -3.10
N SER A 196 -3.47 1.72 -3.50
CA SER A 196 -4.62 1.07 -2.85
C SER A 196 -4.28 0.60 -1.42
N ILE A 197 -3.15 -0.09 -1.24
CA ILE A 197 -2.68 -0.52 0.09
C ILE A 197 -2.45 0.69 0.99
N GLY A 198 -1.81 1.74 0.46
CA GLY A 198 -1.56 2.98 1.19
C GLY A 198 -2.83 3.71 1.58
N ALA A 199 -3.85 3.73 0.72
CA ALA A 199 -5.15 4.29 1.07
C ALA A 199 -5.85 3.50 2.20
N GLN A 200 -5.71 2.16 2.20
CA GLN A 200 -6.22 1.32 3.28
C GLN A 200 -5.46 1.53 4.59
N GLU A 201 -4.12 1.62 4.53
CA GLU A 201 -3.29 1.96 5.71
C GLU A 201 -3.69 3.31 6.29
N GLU A 202 -3.83 4.32 5.44
CA GLU A 202 -4.24 5.67 5.82
C GLU A 202 -5.60 5.69 6.51
N SER A 203 -6.58 4.94 5.96
CA SER A 203 -7.91 4.77 6.55
C SER A 203 -7.85 4.10 7.93
N ILE A 204 -7.06 3.03 8.06
CA ILE A 204 -6.86 2.32 9.34
C ILE A 204 -6.19 3.24 10.36
N ARG A 205 -5.15 3.98 9.95
CA ARG A 205 -4.49 4.97 10.81
C ARG A 205 -5.43 6.10 11.19
N ALA A 206 -6.36 6.52 10.33
CA ALA A 206 -7.36 7.54 10.66
C ALA A 206 -8.37 7.04 11.70
N ASN A 207 -8.83 5.78 11.58
CA ASN A 207 -9.77 5.18 12.51
C ASN A 207 -9.40 3.72 12.88
N PRO A 208 -8.46 3.51 13.82
CA PRO A 208 -8.01 2.16 14.18
C PRO A 208 -9.12 1.27 14.74
N ARG A 209 -10.14 1.87 15.37
CA ARG A 209 -11.28 1.14 15.94
C ARG A 209 -12.11 0.42 14.88
N ALA A 210 -12.12 0.90 13.64
CA ALA A 210 -12.83 0.24 12.54
C ALA A 210 -12.25 -1.14 12.20
N THR A 211 -11.01 -1.44 12.61
CA THR A 211 -10.40 -2.74 12.38
C THR A 211 -10.92 -3.83 13.32
N ASN A 212 -11.53 -3.47 14.45
CA ASN A 212 -11.85 -4.38 15.56
C ASN A 212 -10.65 -5.22 16.04
N ASP A 213 -9.42 -4.75 15.77
CA ASP A 213 -8.19 -5.44 16.13
C ASP A 213 -7.57 -4.80 17.37
N PRO A 214 -7.52 -5.50 18.52
CA PRO A 214 -7.02 -4.91 19.77
C PRO A 214 -5.57 -4.42 19.67
N LEU A 215 -4.72 -5.10 18.87
CA LEU A 215 -3.32 -4.72 18.69
C LEU A 215 -3.23 -3.42 17.91
N LEU A 216 -3.94 -3.30 16.78
CA LEU A 216 -3.93 -2.08 15.98
C LEU A 216 -4.58 -0.91 16.71
N ILE A 217 -5.68 -1.15 17.45
CA ILE A 217 -6.36 -0.15 18.25
C ILE A 217 -5.43 0.41 19.33
N ALA A 218 -4.70 -0.47 20.02
CA ALA A 218 -3.79 -0.04 21.08
C ALA A 218 -2.57 0.72 20.52
N VAL A 219 -1.88 0.17 19.51
CA VAL A 219 -0.65 0.76 18.97
C VAL A 219 -0.93 2.09 18.25
N LEU A 220 -1.95 2.15 17.40
CA LEU A 220 -2.27 3.36 16.63
C LEU A 220 -3.13 4.36 17.43
N GLY A 221 -3.85 3.90 18.45
CA GLY A 221 -4.63 4.74 19.34
C GLY A 221 -3.78 5.46 20.39
N ALA A 222 -2.72 4.83 20.89
CA ALA A 222 -1.81 5.43 21.87
C ALA A 222 -1.05 6.65 21.30
N GLY A 223 -0.74 6.66 20.00
CA GLY A 223 -0.08 7.78 19.32
C GLY A 223 -0.93 9.04 19.14
N ARG A 224 -2.24 8.98 19.44
CA ARG A 224 -3.16 10.14 19.39
C ARG A 224 -3.44 10.78 20.76
N ALA A 225 -2.89 10.22 21.84
CA ALA A 225 -3.20 10.65 23.21
C ALA A 225 -2.25 11.73 23.76
N PHE A 226 -1.33 12.25 22.93
CA PHE A 226 -0.34 13.26 23.30
C PHE A 226 -0.28 14.38 22.26
#